data_AF-A0ABD0LA30-F1
#
_entry.id   AF-A0ABD0LA30-F1
#
_cell.length_a   1.000
_cell.length_b   1.000
_cell.length_c   1.000
_cell.angle_alpha   90.00
_cell.angle_beta   90.00
_cell.angle_gamma   90.00
#
_symmetry.space_group_name_H-M   'P 1'
#
loop_
_entity.id
_entity.type
_entity.pdbx_description
1 polymer ?
#
loop_
_entity_poly.entity_id
_entity_poly.type
_entity_poly.pdbx_seq_one_letter_code
_entity_poly.pdbx_strand_id
1 'polypeptide(L)'
;MSAKDVDLVNRDPNSINDHVQVAFEDIIAEPDGAHSPDCVWKLAHTCFSCSRNVCYSIAAIFCGCPLAICWGCEFAGLAFNHVWLYTPCYRAFVMDCGMCQKFFGTCLQCCFGPICETCGLFFSNIVVKKH
;
A
#
# COMPACT_ATOMS: atom_id res chain seq x y z
N MET A 1 -15.00 -14.49 16.37
CA MET A 1 -14.61 -13.24 15.68
C MET A 1 -15.87 -12.76 14.98
N SER A 2 -16.57 -11.78 15.56
CA SER A 2 -17.89 -11.36 15.10
C SER A 2 -17.80 -10.92 13.64
N ALA A 3 -18.68 -11.42 12.79
CA ALA A 3 -18.87 -10.87 11.44
C ALA A 3 -19.12 -9.37 11.62
N LYS A 4 -18.16 -8.53 11.23
CA LYS A 4 -18.44 -7.11 11.08
C LYS A 4 -19.51 -7.03 10.01
N ASP A 5 -20.66 -6.45 10.35
CA ASP A 5 -21.71 -6.21 9.36
C ASP A 5 -21.12 -5.52 8.14
N VAL A 6 -21.50 -6.00 6.97
CA VAL A 6 -21.06 -5.43 5.71
C VAL A 6 -21.70 -4.05 5.59
N ASP A 7 -20.88 -3.00 5.45
CA ASP A 7 -21.38 -1.65 5.23
C ASP A 7 -21.97 -1.54 3.82
N LEU A 8 -23.29 -1.35 3.75
CA LEU A 8 -24.03 -1.25 2.50
C LEU A 8 -24.02 0.16 1.92
N VAL A 9 -23.69 1.17 2.73
CA VAL A 9 -23.69 2.59 2.38
C VAL A 9 -22.29 3.01 1.94
N ASN A 10 -21.29 2.79 2.79
CA ASN A 10 -19.89 3.07 2.47
C ASN A 10 -19.14 1.79 2.12
N ARG A 11 -19.07 1.48 0.82
CA ARG A 11 -18.39 0.28 0.30
C ARG A 11 -16.88 0.45 0.08
N ASP A 12 -16.34 1.67 0.24
CA ASP A 12 -14.90 1.96 0.14
C ASP A 12 -14.42 2.76 1.37
N PRO A 13 -14.42 2.15 2.57
CA PRO A 13 -14.07 2.84 3.80
C PRO A 13 -12.59 3.26 3.90
N ASN A 14 -11.73 2.72 3.03
CA ASN A 14 -10.30 3.02 3.00
C ASN A 14 -9.89 3.88 1.79
N SER A 15 -10.85 4.40 1.02
CA SER A 15 -10.58 5.28 -0.13
C SER A 15 -9.61 4.66 -1.15
N ILE A 16 -9.75 3.36 -1.41
CA ILE A 16 -8.86 2.63 -2.32
C ILE A 16 -9.11 3.08 -3.78
N ASN A 17 -10.35 3.44 -4.10
CA ASN A 17 -10.78 3.74 -5.47
C ASN A 17 -11.11 5.22 -5.69
N ASP A 18 -10.55 6.14 -4.90
CA ASP A 18 -10.74 7.59 -5.06
C ASP A 18 -10.42 8.06 -6.48
N HIS A 19 -9.40 7.47 -7.11
CA HIS A 19 -9.00 7.78 -8.49
C HIS A 19 -10.03 7.44 -9.57
N VAL A 20 -11.06 6.61 -9.27
CA VAL A 20 -12.14 6.23 -10.20
C VAL A 20 -13.36 7.14 -10.02
N GLN A 21 -13.38 7.99 -9.00
CA GLN A 21 -14.47 8.94 -8.77
C GLN A 21 -14.37 10.09 -9.77
N VAL A 22 -14.99 9.92 -10.94
CA VAL A 22 -15.02 10.94 -12.00
C VAL A 22 -16.36 11.65 -11.98
N ALA A 23 -16.38 12.99 -11.85
CA ALA A 23 -17.59 13.80 -11.98
C ALA A 23 -17.95 14.10 -13.44
N PHE A 24 -19.17 14.56 -13.70
CA PHE A 24 -19.58 14.95 -15.07
C PHE A 24 -18.75 16.14 -15.56
N GLU A 25 -18.52 17.09 -14.66
CA GLU A 25 -17.73 18.29 -14.87
C GLU A 25 -16.26 17.95 -15.17
N ASP A 26 -15.70 16.87 -14.61
CA ASP A 26 -14.32 16.45 -14.89
C ASP A 26 -14.12 15.97 -16.35
N ILE A 27 -15.20 15.60 -17.05
CA ILE A 27 -15.14 15.01 -18.39
C ILE A 27 -15.47 16.05 -19.47
N ILE A 28 -16.57 16.79 -19.27
CA ILE A 28 -17.11 17.68 -20.31
C ILE A 28 -16.67 19.14 -20.08
N ALA A 29 -16.59 19.59 -18.83
CA ALA A 29 -16.15 20.93 -18.41
C ALA A 29 -16.42 22.07 -19.42
N GLU A 30 -17.66 22.58 -19.48
CA GLU A 30 -17.91 23.77 -20.30
C GLU A 30 -17.25 25.01 -19.69
N PRO A 31 -16.44 25.78 -20.46
CA PRO A 31 -15.81 27.00 -19.97
C PRO A 31 -16.79 28.19 -20.00
N ASP A 32 -16.55 29.19 -19.16
CA ASP A 32 -17.41 30.39 -18.97
C ASP A 32 -17.78 31.13 -20.28
N GLY A 33 -16.94 31.03 -21.33
CA GLY A 33 -17.15 31.67 -22.62
C GLY A 33 -17.95 30.87 -23.64
N ALA A 34 -18.28 29.60 -23.37
CA ALA A 34 -18.92 28.69 -24.31
C ALA A 34 -19.92 27.75 -23.62
N HIS A 35 -20.92 28.33 -22.95
CA HIS A 35 -21.99 27.58 -22.29
C HIS A 35 -23.07 27.13 -23.27
N SER A 36 -23.40 25.84 -23.20
CA SER A 36 -24.64 25.33 -23.79
C SER A 36 -25.85 25.82 -23.00
N PRO A 37 -27.06 25.78 -23.58
CA PRO A 37 -28.27 26.13 -22.86
C PRO A 37 -28.46 25.26 -21.60
N ASP A 38 -28.88 25.85 -20.49
CA ASP A 38 -29.06 25.17 -19.18
C ASP A 38 -29.87 23.87 -19.26
N CYS A 39 -30.85 23.80 -20.17
CA CYS A 39 -31.68 22.61 -20.35
C CYS A 39 -30.87 21.43 -20.94
N VAL A 40 -29.96 21.71 -21.87
CA VAL A 40 -29.07 20.71 -22.47
C VAL A 40 -28.04 20.25 -21.45
N TRP A 41 -27.45 21.19 -20.71
CA TRP A 41 -26.48 20.87 -19.65
C TRP A 41 -27.08 19.94 -18.58
N LYS A 42 -28.28 20.28 -18.07
CA LYS A 42 -28.99 19.45 -17.09
C LYS A 42 -29.35 18.07 -17.65
N LEU A 43 -29.86 18.00 -18.88
CA LEU A 43 -30.20 16.74 -19.51
C LEU A 43 -28.96 15.86 -19.69
N ALA A 44 -27.85 16.43 -20.17
CA ALA A 44 -26.59 15.73 -20.33
C ALA A 44 -26.07 15.18 -19.00
N HIS A 45 -26.07 15.99 -17.94
CA HIS A 45 -25.68 15.55 -16.59
C HIS A 45 -26.55 14.38 -16.10
N THR A 46 -27.87 14.45 -16.27
CA THR A 46 -28.79 13.36 -15.89
C THR A 46 -28.57 12.09 -16.72
N CYS A 47 -28.45 12.22 -18.04
CA CYS A 47 -28.19 11.10 -18.93
C CYS A 47 -26.86 10.42 -18.62
N PHE A 48 -25.79 11.19 -18.39
CA PHE A 48 -24.49 10.69 -17.99
C PHE A 48 -24.56 9.93 -16.66
N SER A 49 -25.14 10.54 -15.63
CA SER A 49 -25.28 9.91 -14.31
C SER A 49 -26.08 8.61 -14.35
N CYS A 50 -27.20 8.61 -15.08
CA CYS A 50 -28.05 7.43 -15.22
C CYS A 50 -27.33 6.31 -15.97
N SER A 51 -26.77 6.61 -17.15
CA SER A 51 -26.06 5.63 -17.97
C SER A 51 -24.88 5.01 -17.23
N ARG A 52 -24.07 5.82 -16.55
CA ARG A 52 -22.95 5.33 -15.72
C ARG A 52 -23.43 4.37 -14.64
N ASN A 53 -24.46 4.75 -13.89
CA ASN A 53 -24.96 3.94 -12.78
C ASN A 53 -25.57 2.62 -13.27
N VAL A 54 -26.33 2.64 -14.37
CA VAL A 54 -26.93 1.43 -14.94
C VAL A 54 -25.86 0.49 -15.49
N CYS A 55 -24.93 1.00 -16.31
CA CYS A 55 -23.85 0.19 -16.88
C CYS A 55 -22.98 -0.45 -15.78
N TYR A 56 -22.59 0.33 -14.77
CA TYR A 56 -21.84 -0.18 -13.62
C TYR A 56 -22.64 -1.24 -12.85
N SER A 57 -23.93 -1.00 -12.60
CA SER A 57 -24.78 -1.94 -11.85
C SER A 57 -24.95 -3.27 -12.60
N ILE A 58 -25.15 -3.22 -13.92
CA ILE A 58 -25.20 -4.42 -14.77
C ILE A 58 -23.89 -5.19 -14.67
N ALA A 59 -22.75 -4.51 -14.84
CA ALA A 59 -21.43 -5.14 -14.73
C ALA A 59 -21.24 -5.78 -13.34
N ALA A 60 -21.63 -5.09 -12.26
CA ALA A 60 -21.53 -5.59 -10.90
C ALA A 60 -22.44 -6.81 -10.64
N ILE A 61 -23.65 -6.85 -11.21
CA ILE A 61 -24.57 -7.99 -11.07
C ILE A 61 -24.00 -9.24 -11.73
N PHE A 62 -23.48 -9.11 -12.96
CA PHE A 62 -23.01 -10.27 -13.72
C PHE A 62 -21.61 -10.73 -13.30
N CYS A 63 -20.72 -9.79 -12.98
CA CYS A 63 -19.31 -10.09 -12.74
C CYS A 63 -18.92 -10.03 -11.25
N GLY A 64 -19.70 -9.35 -10.39
CA GLY A 64 -19.34 -9.10 -9.00
C GLY A 64 -19.15 -10.39 -8.20
N CYS A 65 -20.15 -11.28 -8.18
CA CYS A 65 -20.05 -12.54 -7.42
C CYS A 65 -18.93 -13.47 -7.93
N PRO A 66 -18.82 -13.76 -9.25
CA PRO A 66 -17.72 -14.57 -9.76
C PRO A 66 -16.34 -14.02 -9.40
N LEU A 67 -16.13 -12.72 -9.59
CA LEU A 67 -14.84 -12.07 -9.28
C LEU A 67 -14.55 -12.11 -7.78
N ALA A 68 -15.55 -11.89 -6.92
CA ALA A 68 -15.38 -11.97 -5.47
C ALA A 68 -14.92 -13.38 -5.02
N ILE A 69 -15.48 -14.43 -5.63
CA ILE A 69 -15.05 -15.81 -5.37
C ILE A 69 -13.61 -16.03 -5.84
N CYS A 70 -13.27 -15.59 -7.06
CA CYS A 70 -11.91 -15.71 -7.58
C CYS A 70 -10.89 -15.04 -6.65
N TRP A 71 -11.11 -13.77 -6.28
CA TRP A 71 -10.23 -13.06 -5.37
C TRP A 71 -10.16 -13.69 -3.98
N GLY A 72 -11.29 -14.20 -3.46
CA GLY A 72 -11.30 -14.94 -2.20
C GLY A 72 -10.39 -16.17 -2.21
N CYS A 73 -10.45 -16.97 -3.29
CA CYS A 73 -9.58 -18.14 -3.47
C CYS A 73 -8.10 -17.75 -3.62
N GLU A 74 -7.80 -16.72 -4.42
CA GLU A 74 -6.44 -16.23 -4.62
C GLU A 74 -5.81 -15.79 -3.29
N PHE A 75 -6.51 -14.96 -2.51
CA PHE A 75 -6.00 -14.51 -1.21
C PHE A 75 -5.90 -15.62 -0.18
N ALA A 76 -6.78 -16.63 -0.23
CA ALA A 76 -6.65 -17.82 0.61
C ALA A 76 -5.38 -18.63 0.27
N GLY A 77 -5.09 -18.83 -1.02
CA GLY A 77 -3.88 -19.51 -1.49
C GLY A 77 -2.61 -18.73 -1.14
N LEU A 78 -2.60 -17.41 -1.35
CA LEU A 78 -1.51 -16.53 -0.96
C LEU A 78 -1.23 -16.57 0.54
N ALA A 79 -2.28 -16.51 1.37
CA ALA A 79 -2.15 -16.61 2.82
C ALA A 79 -1.58 -17.97 3.25
N PHE A 80 -2.06 -19.06 2.65
CA PHE A 80 -1.52 -20.40 2.90
C PHE A 80 -0.02 -20.46 2.55
N ASN A 81 0.35 -20.02 1.36
CA ASN A 81 1.74 -20.05 0.93
C ASN A 81 2.64 -19.17 1.82
N HIS A 82 2.15 -18.01 2.25
CA HIS A 82 2.91 -17.14 3.15
C HIS A 82 3.17 -17.80 4.52
N VAL A 83 2.17 -18.47 5.09
CA VAL A 83 2.31 -19.15 6.39
C VAL A 83 3.19 -20.39 6.29
N TRP A 84 2.96 -21.25 5.28
CA TRP A 84 3.55 -22.58 5.22
C TRP A 84 4.88 -22.63 4.46
N LEU A 85 5.13 -21.69 3.53
CA LEU A 85 6.36 -21.65 2.74
C LEU A 85 7.22 -20.44 3.09
N TYR A 86 6.72 -19.22 2.90
CA TYR A 86 7.58 -18.04 3.01
C TYR A 86 8.04 -17.76 4.45
N THR A 87 7.16 -17.90 5.43
CA THR A 87 7.52 -17.67 6.85
C THR A 87 8.67 -18.58 7.32
N PRO A 88 8.63 -19.92 7.13
CA PRO A 88 9.76 -20.76 7.53
C PRO A 88 11.01 -20.52 6.68
N CYS A 89 10.90 -20.29 5.37
CA CYS A 89 12.05 -19.95 4.53
C CYS A 89 12.72 -18.65 5.00
N TYR A 90 11.93 -17.62 5.32
CA TYR A 90 12.43 -16.37 5.86
C TYR A 90 13.10 -16.56 7.22
N ARG A 91 12.51 -17.37 8.11
CA ARG A 91 13.12 -17.72 9.40
C ARG A 91 14.47 -18.41 9.24
N ALA A 92 14.60 -19.33 8.29
CA ALA A 92 15.87 -20.00 7.98
C ALA A 92 16.90 -19.01 7.45
N PHE A 93 16.52 -18.16 6.49
CA PHE A 93 17.39 -17.12 5.95
C PHE A 93 17.92 -16.17 7.03
N VAL A 94 17.07 -15.72 7.96
CA VAL A 94 17.48 -14.88 9.08
C VAL A 94 18.46 -15.59 10.00
N MET A 95 18.31 -16.89 10.23
CA MET A 95 19.27 -17.69 11.00
C MET A 95 20.65 -17.69 10.33
N ASP A 96 20.68 -17.92 9.02
CA ASP A 96 21.91 -17.92 8.22
C ASP A 96 22.60 -16.55 8.26
N CYS A 97 21.84 -15.48 8.02
CA CYS A 97 22.35 -14.12 8.13
C CYS A 97 22.86 -13.80 9.54
N GLY A 98 22.21 -14.30 10.58
CA GLY A 98 22.65 -14.14 11.97
C GLY A 98 24.01 -14.78 12.22
N MET A 99 24.32 -15.90 11.56
CA MET A 99 25.66 -16.51 11.63
C MET A 99 26.69 -15.67 10.88
N CYS A 100 26.37 -15.20 9.67
CA CYS A 100 27.24 -14.28 8.93
C CYS A 100 27.54 -13.02 9.74
N GLN A 101 26.54 -12.42 10.39
CA GLN A 101 26.72 -11.23 11.22
C GLN A 101 27.70 -11.47 12.38
N LYS A 102 27.60 -12.62 13.07
CA LYS A 102 28.55 -12.98 14.14
C LYS A 102 29.97 -13.17 13.61
N PHE A 103 30.10 -13.82 12.45
CA PHE A 103 31.38 -14.02 11.79
C PHE A 103 32.03 -12.68 11.44
N PHE A 104 31.32 -11.83 10.70
CA PHE A 104 31.80 -10.49 10.34
C PHE A 104 32.06 -9.61 11.57
N GLY A 105 31.20 -9.65 12.58
CA GLY A 105 31.38 -8.92 13.83
C GLY A 105 32.68 -9.31 14.54
N THR A 106 32.96 -10.61 14.62
CA THR A 106 34.23 -11.12 15.18
C THR A 106 35.42 -10.64 14.36
N CYS A 107 35.37 -10.75 13.02
CA CYS A 107 36.44 -10.26 12.15
C CYS A 107 36.71 -8.76 12.35
N LEU A 108 35.66 -7.95 12.39
CA LEU A 108 35.77 -6.51 12.61
C LEU A 108 36.37 -6.20 13.98
N GLN A 109 35.95 -6.90 15.04
CA GLN A 109 36.51 -6.70 16.37
C GLN A 109 38.01 -7.07 16.42
N CYS A 110 38.40 -8.20 15.84
CA CYS A 110 39.79 -8.63 15.83
C CYS A 110 40.69 -7.66 15.03
N CYS A 111 40.23 -7.18 13.88
CA CYS A 111 41.05 -6.35 12.98
C CYS A 111 41.01 -4.86 13.34
N PHE A 112 39.83 -4.31 13.61
CA PHE A 112 39.61 -2.87 13.80
C PHE A 112 39.44 -2.47 15.25
N GLY A 113 39.09 -3.40 16.15
CA GLY A 113 38.99 -3.14 17.59
C GLY A 113 40.24 -2.47 18.17
N PRO A 114 41.46 -3.03 17.96
CA PRO A 114 42.69 -2.43 18.48
C PRO A 114 42.97 -1.04 17.92
N ILE A 115 42.66 -0.80 16.65
CA ILE A 115 42.87 0.49 15.99
C ILE A 115 41.92 1.54 16.60
N CYS A 116 40.65 1.21 16.75
CA CYS A 116 39.66 2.10 17.36
C CYS A 116 40.00 2.40 18.84
N GLU A 117 40.44 1.39 19.59
CA GLU A 117 40.84 1.53 20.99
C GLU A 117 42.06 2.46 21.14
N THR A 118 43.10 2.26 20.32
CA THR A 118 44.30 3.12 20.33
C THR A 118 43.98 4.55 19.91
N CYS A 119 43.18 4.76 18.86
CA CYS A 119 42.70 6.10 18.49
C CYS A 119 41.91 6.76 19.63
N GLY A 120 41.04 6.01 20.32
CA GLY A 120 40.30 6.49 21.49
C GLY A 120 41.21 6.95 22.63
N LEU A 121 42.29 6.22 22.90
CA LEU A 121 43.31 6.60 23.88
C LEU A 121 44.08 7.88 23.49
N PHE A 122 44.35 8.10 22.20
CA PHE A 122 44.97 9.35 21.76
C PHE A 122 44.09 10.57 22.06
N PHE A 123 42.79 10.47 21.79
CA PHE A 123 41.86 11.57 22.05
C PHE A 123 41.49 11.74 23.52
N SER A 124 41.51 10.68 24.33
CA SER A 124 41.19 10.77 25.77
C SER A 124 42.22 11.56 26.57
N ASN A 125 43.46 11.65 26.07
CA ASN A 125 44.53 12.43 26.70
C ASN A 125 44.46 13.95 26.42
N ILE A 126 43.50 14.42 25.61
CA ILE A 126 43.32 15.83 25.31
C ILE A 126 42.37 16.46 26.35
N VAL A 127 42.95 17.18 27.31
CA VAL A 127 42.18 17.94 28.33
C VAL A 127 41.97 19.37 27.85
N VAL A 128 40.72 19.71 27.50
CA VAL A 128 40.35 21.09 27.13
C VAL A 128 40.05 21.90 28.40
N LYS A 129 40.88 22.91 28.70
CA LYS A 129 40.57 23.88 29.76
C LYS A 129 39.58 24.92 29.23
N LYS A 130 38.42 25.05 29.86
CA LYS A 130 37.47 26.14 29.60
C LYS A 130 38.04 27.44 30.17
N HIS A 131 38.09 28.45 29.30
CA HIS A 131 38.54 29.80 29.62
C HIS A 131 37.38 30.65 30.15
#